data_AF-A0A535K393-F1
#
_entry.id   AF-A0A535K393-F1
#
_cell.length_a   1.000
_cell.length_b   1.000
_cell.length_c   1.000
_cell.angle_alpha   90.00
_cell.angle_beta   90.00
_cell.angle_gamma   90.00
#
_symmetry.space_group_name_H-M   'P 1'
#
loop_
_entity.id
_entity.type
_entity.pdbx_description
1 polymer ?
#
loop_
_entity_poly.entity_id
_entity_poly.type
_entity_poly.pdbx_seq_one_letter_code
_entity_poly.pdbx_strand_id
1 'polypeptide(L)'
;MASAAFQAWRAADPARANASRYDLELPAEPVDLTIDYAARAHELGIHLFPNSNFPFVICAGAFFLALAAIPFPSGTFRIVMAVIGGVIFLWGVVGWVLVEDVRMYPGESPEPHGEVHH
;
A
#
# COMPACT_ATOMS: atom_id res chain seq x y z
N MET A 1 -6.32 11.98 57.19
CA MET A 1 -5.08 12.41 56.51
C MET A 1 -4.63 11.45 55.40
N ALA A 2 -4.66 10.13 55.60
CA ALA A 2 -4.23 9.14 54.58
C ALA A 2 -4.94 9.26 53.21
N SER A 3 -6.25 9.50 53.20
CA SER A 3 -7.01 9.70 51.94
C SER A 3 -6.54 10.93 51.15
N ALA A 4 -6.23 12.04 51.83
CA ALA A 4 -5.76 13.26 51.19
C ALA A 4 -4.33 13.09 50.64
N ALA A 5 -3.46 12.39 51.37
CA ALA A 5 -2.12 12.05 50.91
C ALA A 5 -2.16 11.15 49.65
N PHE A 6 -3.06 10.15 49.64
CA PHE A 6 -3.27 9.30 48.45
C PHE A 6 -3.77 10.10 47.24
N GLN A 7 -4.73 11.00 47.44
CA GLN A 7 -5.24 11.84 46.36
C GLN A 7 -4.18 12.81 45.81
N ALA A 8 -3.36 13.40 46.68
CA ALA A 8 -2.24 14.26 46.26
C ALA A 8 -1.17 13.48 45.50
N TRP A 9 -0.82 12.28 45.97
CA TRP A 9 0.11 11.38 45.28
C TRP A 9 -0.42 10.92 43.91
N ARG A 10 -1.73 10.65 43.80
CA ARG A 10 -2.40 10.27 42.56
C ARG A 10 -2.48 11.43 41.56
N ALA A 11 -2.73 12.64 42.04
CA ALA A 11 -2.84 13.83 41.20
C ALA A 11 -1.48 14.36 40.67
N ALA A 12 -0.38 13.94 41.28
CA ALA A 12 0.97 14.38 40.89
C ALA A 12 1.48 13.73 39.60
N ASP A 13 0.86 12.64 39.14
CA ASP A 13 1.34 11.83 38.02
C ASP A 13 0.16 11.24 37.23
N PRO A 14 -0.04 11.61 35.95
CA PRO A 14 -1.11 11.07 35.11
C PRO A 14 -1.12 9.54 34.98
N ALA A 15 0.05 8.88 35.08
CA ALA A 15 0.14 7.42 35.02
C ALA A 15 -0.59 6.73 36.18
N ARG A 16 -0.86 7.47 37.27
CA ARG A 16 -1.52 6.95 38.49
C ARG A 16 -3.00 7.25 38.52
N ALA A 17 -3.56 7.89 37.49
CA ALA A 17 -4.95 8.34 37.47
C ALA A 17 -5.95 7.22 37.83
N ASN A 18 -5.64 5.99 37.40
CA ASN A 18 -6.45 4.80 37.58
C ASN A 18 -6.05 3.94 38.81
N ALA A 19 -5.07 4.35 39.60
CA ALA A 19 -4.64 3.60 40.78
C ALA A 19 -5.71 3.64 41.87
N SER A 20 -6.08 2.47 42.42
CA SER A 20 -6.94 2.36 43.58
C SER A 20 -6.12 2.38 44.87
N ARG A 21 -6.72 2.89 45.95
CA ARG A 21 -6.10 2.87 47.29
C ARG A 21 -5.97 1.47 47.90
N TYR A 22 -6.61 0.48 47.27
CA TYR A 22 -6.62 -0.91 47.70
C TYR A 22 -5.72 -1.79 46.85
N ASP A 23 -5.16 -1.25 45.76
CA ASP A 23 -4.24 -1.99 44.91
C ASP A 23 -2.87 -2.04 45.59
N LEU A 24 -2.26 -3.23 45.58
CA LEU A 24 -0.92 -3.44 46.13
C LEU A 24 0.18 -3.09 45.11
N GLU A 25 -0.19 -2.98 43.84
CA GLU A 25 0.68 -2.69 42.71
C GLU A 25 0.08 -1.57 41.86
N LEU A 26 0.92 -0.80 41.17
CA LEU A 26 0.40 0.21 40.24
C LEU A 26 -0.26 -0.48 39.03
N PRO A 27 -1.34 0.12 38.47
CA PRO A 27 -1.88 -0.33 37.20
C PRO A 27 -0.76 -0.38 36.16
N ALA A 28 -0.63 -1.52 35.45
CA ALA A 28 0.29 -1.62 34.34
C ALA A 28 -0.03 -0.55 33.30
N GLU A 29 1.01 -0.02 32.65
CA GLU A 29 0.79 0.93 31.57
C GLU A 29 -0.12 0.31 30.50
N PRO A 30 -1.08 1.08 29.95
CA PRO A 30 -1.93 0.57 28.89
C PRO A 30 -1.04 0.11 27.74
N VAL A 31 -1.13 -1.18 27.40
CA VAL A 31 -0.43 -1.76 26.26
C VAL A 31 -0.93 -1.02 25.02
N ASP A 32 0.00 -0.39 24.30
CA ASP A 32 -0.32 0.19 23.02
C ASP A 32 -0.67 -0.92 22.02
N LEU A 33 -1.97 -1.06 21.75
CA LEU A 33 -2.50 -2.05 20.81
C LEU A 33 -2.64 -1.49 19.39
N THR A 34 -2.01 -0.34 19.09
CA THR A 34 -2.01 0.15 17.69
C THR A 34 -1.25 -0.84 16.81
N ILE A 35 -2.00 -1.53 15.95
CA ILE A 35 -1.44 -2.42 14.95
C ILE A 35 -1.05 -1.56 13.75
N ASP A 36 0.25 -1.49 13.45
CA ASP A 36 0.74 -0.96 12.18
C ASP A 36 0.51 -1.99 11.08
N TYR A 37 -0.61 -1.85 10.37
CA TYR A 37 -0.95 -2.71 9.25
C TYR A 37 0.02 -2.57 8.07
N ALA A 38 0.70 -1.43 7.91
CA ALA A 38 1.67 -1.24 6.84
C ALA A 38 2.97 -1.99 7.13
N ALA A 39 3.47 -1.91 8.36
CA ALA A 39 4.62 -2.70 8.81
C ALA A 39 4.32 -4.21 8.71
N ARG A 40 3.13 -4.63 9.16
CA ARG A 40 2.72 -6.04 9.10
C ARG A 40 2.54 -6.57 7.68
N ALA A 41 2.08 -5.73 6.75
CA ALA A 41 1.98 -6.09 5.33
C ALA A 41 3.38 -6.22 4.68
N HIS A 42 4.32 -5.36 5.06
CA HIS A 42 5.72 -5.45 4.63
C HIS A 42 6.38 -6.74 5.12
N GLU A 43 6.17 -7.14 6.38
CA GLU A 43 6.67 -8.41 6.94
C GLU A 43 6.10 -9.64 6.22
N LEU A 44 4.88 -9.55 5.70
CA LEU A 44 4.22 -10.63 4.95
C LEU A 44 4.64 -10.69 3.47
N GLY A 45 5.53 -9.81 3.02
CA GLY A 45 5.91 -9.70 1.60
C GLY A 45 4.76 -9.22 0.71
N ILE A 46 3.71 -8.63 1.30
CA ILE A 46 2.63 -8.03 0.54
C ILE A 46 3.12 -6.66 0.09
N HIS A 47 3.65 -6.62 -1.13
CA HIS A 47 3.97 -5.37 -1.79
C HIS A 47 2.66 -4.62 -2.09
N LEU A 48 2.29 -3.72 -1.19
CA LEU A 48 1.15 -2.83 -1.41
C LEU A 48 1.58 -1.78 -2.44
N PHE A 49 1.18 -1.98 -3.70
CA PHE A 49 1.40 -0.99 -4.75
C PHE A 49 0.72 0.34 -4.36
N PRO A 50 1.43 1.48 -4.42
CA PRO A 50 0.81 2.78 -4.33
C PRO A 50 -0.28 2.91 -5.39
N ASN A 51 -1.20 3.84 -5.18
CA ASN A 51 -2.22 4.13 -6.18
C ASN A 51 -1.59 4.42 -7.55
N SER A 52 -1.92 3.58 -8.54
CA SER A 52 -1.48 3.71 -9.93
C SER A 52 -2.67 3.99 -10.84
N ASN A 53 -2.49 4.91 -11.78
CA ASN A 53 -3.48 5.21 -12.80
C ASN A 53 -3.26 4.42 -14.10
N PHE A 54 -2.12 3.73 -14.26
CA PHE A 54 -1.82 3.02 -15.50
C PHE A 54 -2.78 1.88 -15.85
N PRO A 55 -3.33 1.09 -14.91
CA PRO A 55 -4.36 0.11 -15.23
C PRO A 55 -5.56 0.71 -15.98
N PHE A 56 -6.01 1.91 -15.58
CA PHE A 56 -7.08 2.62 -16.28
C PHE A 56 -6.67 3.05 -17.70
N VAL A 57 -5.44 3.54 -17.87
CA VAL A 57 -4.90 3.94 -19.19
C VAL A 57 -4.81 2.72 -20.11
N ILE A 58 -4.32 1.58 -19.61
CA ILE A 58 -4.21 0.32 -20.36
C ILE A 58 -5.60 -0.15 -20.80
N CYS A 59 -6.58 -0.16 -19.89
CA CYS A 59 -7.96 -0.52 -20.22
C CYS A 59 -8.58 0.43 -21.26
N ALA A 60 -8.33 1.73 -21.16
CA ALA A 60 -8.79 2.68 -22.17
C ALA A 60 -8.19 2.41 -23.55
N GLY A 61 -6.89 2.12 -23.63
CA GLY A 61 -6.23 1.72 -24.88
C GLY A 61 -6.80 0.42 -25.45
N ALA A 62 -6.97 -0.60 -24.60
CA ALA A 62 -7.56 -1.88 -24.97
C ALA A 62 -9.00 -1.74 -25.48
N PHE A 63 -9.79 -0.83 -24.92
CA PHE A 63 -11.14 -0.54 -25.40
C PHE A 63 -11.14 -0.02 -26.84
N PHE A 64 -10.27 0.93 -27.20
CA PHE A 64 -10.16 1.41 -28.58
C PHE A 64 -9.65 0.33 -29.54
N LEU A 65 -8.71 -0.52 -29.09
CA LEU A 65 -8.26 -1.68 -29.87
C LEU A 65 -9.41 -2.68 -30.12
N ALA A 66 -10.26 -2.92 -29.12
CA ALA A 66 -11.44 -3.76 -29.28
C ALA A 66 -12.43 -3.16 -30.28
N LEU A 67 -12.68 -1.84 -30.23
CA LEU A 67 -13.51 -1.15 -31.23
C LEU A 67 -12.93 -1.27 -32.65
N ALA A 68 -11.60 -1.24 -32.80
CA ALA A 68 -10.96 -1.43 -34.10
C ALA A 68 -11.17 -2.83 -34.70
N ALA A 69 -11.29 -3.85 -33.84
CA ALA A 69 -11.53 -5.23 -34.25
C ALA A 69 -12.95 -5.43 -34.82
N ILE A 70 -13.91 -4.59 -34.45
CA ILE A 70 -15.30 -4.66 -34.95
C ILE A 70 -15.31 -4.33 -36.45
N PRO A 71 -15.99 -5.14 -37.29
CA PRO A 71 -16.06 -4.92 -38.73
C PRO A 71 -17.06 -3.81 -39.09
N PHE A 72 -16.74 -2.57 -38.71
CA PHE A 72 -17.51 -1.41 -39.14
C PHE A 72 -17.43 -1.20 -40.67
N PRO A 73 -18.47 -0.62 -41.30
CA PRO A 73 -18.49 -0.41 -42.75
C PRO A 73 -17.34 0.45 -43.28
N SER A 74 -16.78 1.35 -42.46
CA SER A 74 -15.63 2.17 -42.83
C SER A 74 -14.32 1.60 -42.29
N GLY A 75 -13.47 1.10 -43.21
CA GLY A 75 -12.13 0.61 -42.86
C GLY A 75 -11.26 1.69 -42.21
N THR A 76 -11.42 2.95 -42.61
CA THR A 76 -10.72 4.10 -42.03
C THR A 76 -10.97 4.26 -40.54
N PHE A 77 -12.23 4.09 -40.08
CA PHE A 77 -12.55 4.21 -38.65
C PHE A 77 -11.81 3.16 -37.83
N ARG A 78 -11.75 1.92 -38.33
CA ARG A 78 -11.03 0.82 -37.67
C ARG A 78 -9.54 1.12 -37.54
N ILE A 79 -8.91 1.63 -38.60
CA ILE A 79 -7.49 2.00 -38.58
C ILE A 79 -7.24 3.11 -37.56
N VAL A 80 -8.08 4.15 -37.53
CA VAL A 80 -7.94 5.25 -36.57
C VAL A 80 -8.07 4.73 -35.12
N MET A 81 -9.06 3.89 -34.84
CA MET A 81 -9.22 3.27 -33.52
C MET A 81 -8.04 2.37 -33.16
N ALA A 82 -7.49 1.62 -34.11
CA ALA A 82 -6.32 0.77 -33.89
C ALA A 82 -5.08 1.60 -33.52
N VAL A 83 -4.84 2.71 -34.24
CA VAL A 83 -3.70 3.59 -33.99
C VAL A 83 -3.85 4.27 -32.62
N ILE A 84 -5.01 4.86 -32.33
CA ILE A 84 -5.25 5.54 -31.05
C ILE A 84 -5.15 4.53 -29.89
N GLY A 85 -5.84 3.41 -29.99
CA GLY A 85 -5.82 2.37 -28.96
C GLY A 85 -4.44 1.80 -28.75
N GLY A 86 -3.70 1.53 -29.83
CA GLY A 86 -2.34 1.03 -29.77
C GLY A 86 -1.38 1.99 -29.07
N VAL A 87 -1.42 3.28 -29.41
CA VAL A 87 -0.58 4.30 -28.77
C VAL A 87 -0.91 4.43 -27.28
N ILE A 88 -2.19 4.52 -26.91
CA ILE A 88 -2.61 4.63 -25.50
C ILE A 88 -2.20 3.38 -24.71
N PHE A 89 -2.43 2.20 -25.27
CA PHE A 89 -2.11 0.93 -24.63
C PHE A 89 -0.60 0.80 -24.39
N LEU A 90 0.21 1.08 -25.41
CA LEU A 90 1.68 1.02 -25.29
C LEU A 90 2.20 2.05 -24.29
N TRP A 91 1.67 3.27 -24.30
CA TRP A 91 2.02 4.28 -23.31
C TRP A 91 1.66 3.84 -21.88
N GLY A 92 0.49 3.23 -21.70
CA GLY A 92 0.05 2.68 -20.42
C GLY A 92 0.98 1.57 -19.91
N VAL A 93 1.31 0.60 -20.76
CA VAL A 93 2.19 -0.52 -20.41
C VAL A 93 3.61 -0.03 -20.11
N VAL A 94 4.16 0.85 -20.96
CA VAL A 94 5.51 1.40 -20.75
C VAL A 94 5.58 2.23 -19.47
N GLY A 95 4.57 3.06 -19.20
CA GLY A 95 4.52 3.84 -17.97
C GLY A 95 4.41 2.96 -16.73
N TRP A 96 3.59 1.92 -16.78
CA TRP A 96 3.47 0.96 -15.67
C TRP A 96 4.78 0.21 -15.42
N VAL A 97 5.34 -0.42 -16.45
CA VAL A 97 6.49 -1.32 -16.33
C VAL A 97 7.82 -0.58 -16.19
N LEU A 98 8.04 0.54 -16.88
CA LEU A 98 9.35 1.22 -16.83
C LEU A 98 9.39 2.39 -15.87
N VAL A 99 8.26 3.03 -15.60
CA VAL A 99 8.24 4.23 -14.74
C VAL A 99 7.85 3.86 -13.32
N GLU A 100 6.76 3.12 -13.13
CA GLU A 100 6.34 2.77 -11.77
C GLU A 100 7.10 1.58 -11.19
N ASP A 101 7.30 0.51 -11.96
CA ASP A 101 8.04 -0.67 -11.47
C ASP A 101 9.48 -0.30 -11.07
N VAL A 102 10.20 0.42 -11.94
CA VAL A 102 11.59 0.84 -11.68
C VAL A 102 11.69 1.87 -10.55
N ARG A 103 10.70 2.76 -10.41
CA ARG A 103 10.68 3.72 -9.28
C ARG A 103 10.35 3.05 -7.96
N MET A 104 9.58 1.96 -7.99
CA MET A 104 9.13 1.28 -6.79
C MET A 104 10.15 0.24 -6.31
N TYR A 105 10.91 -0.37 -7.22
CA TYR A 105 11.99 -1.31 -6.94
C TYR A 105 13.34 -0.88 -7.54
N PRO A 106 13.87 0.29 -7.17
CA PRO A 106 15.18 0.72 -7.67
C PRO A 106 16.28 -0.10 -6.98
N GLY A 107 16.57 -1.30 -7.48
CA GLY A 107 17.74 -2.07 -7.06
C GLY A 107 17.56 -3.54 -6.71
N GLU A 108 16.41 -4.18 -6.98
CA GLU A 108 16.38 -5.65 -7.08
C GLU A 108 17.09 -6.05 -8.38
N SER A 109 18.41 -6.01 -8.33
CA SER A 109 19.22 -6.86 -9.21
C SER A 109 18.72 -8.29 -9.01
N PRO A 110 18.54 -9.09 -10.08
CA PRO A 110 18.13 -10.48 -9.90
C PRO A 110 19.14 -11.12 -8.96
N GLU A 111 18.68 -11.54 -7.76
CA GLU A 111 19.53 -12.32 -6.87
C GLU A 111 20.01 -13.52 -7.69
N PRO A 112 21.33 -13.70 -7.87
CA PRO A 112 21.82 -14.95 -8.43
C PRO A 112 21.43 -15.99 -7.40
N HIS A 113 20.50 -16.86 -7.77
CA HIS A 113 19.97 -17.93 -6.96
C HIS A 113 21.16 -18.75 -6.42
N GLY A 114 21.61 -18.41 -5.22
CA GLY A 114 22.76 -19.02 -4.58
C GLY A 114 22.31 -20.36 -4.05
N GLU A 115 22.80 -21.43 -4.68
CA GLU A 115 22.66 -22.79 -4.20
C GLU A 115 23.11 -22.85 -2.73
N VAL A 116 22.15 -23.08 -1.84
CA VAL A 116 22.42 -23.38 -0.44
C VAL A 116 22.92 -24.83 -0.37
N HIS A 117 24.24 -25.00 -0.35
CA HIS A 117 24.86 -26.26 0.07
C HIS A 117 24.84 -26.34 1.60
N HIS A 118 24.02 -27.26 2.14
CA HIS A 118 24.19 -27.86 3.46
C HIS A 118 24.09 -29.37 3.35
#